data_AF-A0A931QBN3-F1
#
_entry.id   AF-A0A931QBN3-F1
#
_cell.length_a   1.000
_cell.length_b   1.000
_cell.length_c   1.000
_cell.angle_alpha   90.00
_cell.angle_beta   90.00
_cell.angle_gamma   90.00
#
_symmetry.space_group_name_H-M   'P 1'
#
loop_
_entity.id
_entity.type
_entity.pdbx_description
1 polymer ?
#
loop_
_entity_poly.entity_id
_entity_poly.type
_entity_poly.pdbx_seq_one_letter_code
_entity_poly.pdbx_strand_id
1 'polypeptide(L)'
;MRRRMMKSKIHRATVTGADLHYVGSISLDTRLMELADIHEFEQVHVLDIDNGARFETYAIAGEPGQVCLNGAAARLVHPGDRVIVITYGEYEDAELDDFKPLVVHVDTANRAVGERLVRELTPDPRRYSEIEAEVHAELATMDAELRILGDPAPENEVL
;
A
#
# COMPACT_ATOMS: atom_id res chain seq x y z
N MET A 1 -3.88 15.19 25.44
CA MET A 1 -2.98 14.07 25.75
C MET A 1 -2.47 13.57 24.42
N ARG A 2 -1.18 13.26 24.29
CA ARG A 2 -0.66 12.69 23.05
C ARG A 2 -0.96 11.20 22.96
N ARG A 3 -1.45 10.77 21.81
CA ARG A 3 -1.76 9.38 21.48
C ARG A 3 -0.99 8.96 20.24
N ARG A 4 -0.39 7.78 20.32
CA ARG A 4 0.24 7.12 19.17
C ARG A 4 -0.83 6.41 18.35
N MET A 5 -1.10 6.90 17.16
CA MET A 5 -2.13 6.37 16.24
C MET A 5 -1.49 5.78 15.00
N MET A 6 -2.13 4.79 14.37
CA MET A 6 -1.70 4.25 13.08
C MET A 6 -1.90 5.32 12.00
N LYS A 7 -0.84 6.00 11.59
CA LYS A 7 -0.91 7.11 10.62
C LYS A 7 -1.29 6.57 9.24
N SER A 8 -0.55 5.57 8.78
CA SER A 8 -0.79 4.95 7.49
C SER A 8 -0.33 3.50 7.41
N LYS A 9 -0.80 2.79 6.38
CA LYS A 9 -0.26 1.48 6.01
C LYS A 9 -0.32 1.19 4.51
N ILE A 10 0.64 0.39 4.05
CA ILE A 10 0.55 -0.37 2.80
C ILE A 10 0.08 -1.78 3.16
N HIS A 11 -1.06 -2.19 2.63
CA HIS A 11 -1.74 -3.41 3.04
C HIS A 11 -1.47 -4.57 2.07
N ARG A 12 -0.84 -5.64 2.58
CA ARG A 12 -0.56 -6.91 1.88
C ARG A 12 0.32 -6.78 0.64
N ALA A 13 1.37 -5.97 0.72
CA ALA A 13 2.37 -5.89 -0.33
C ALA A 13 3.15 -7.21 -0.44
N THR A 14 3.48 -7.63 -1.65
CA THR A 14 4.32 -8.79 -1.96
C THR A 14 5.78 -8.43 -1.76
N VAL A 15 6.50 -9.16 -0.91
CA VAL A 15 7.96 -9.05 -0.82
C VAL A 15 8.57 -9.46 -2.16
N THR A 16 9.23 -8.51 -2.82
CA THR A 16 9.89 -8.76 -4.12
C THR A 16 11.31 -9.29 -3.97
N GLY A 17 11.93 -9.09 -2.81
CA GLY A 17 13.31 -9.47 -2.56
C GLY A 17 13.70 -9.44 -1.08
N ALA A 18 14.78 -10.13 -0.77
CA ALA A 18 15.40 -10.13 0.55
C ALA A 18 16.93 -10.16 0.39
N ASP A 19 17.61 -9.06 0.71
CA ASP A 19 19.07 -8.94 0.58
C ASP A 19 19.75 -8.83 1.94
N LEU A 20 20.32 -9.94 2.40
CA LEU A 20 21.02 -10.04 3.68
C LEU A 20 22.28 -9.15 3.77
N HIS A 21 22.92 -8.87 2.64
CA HIS A 21 24.22 -8.20 2.61
C HIS A 21 24.11 -6.69 2.33
N TYR A 22 22.91 -6.20 2.00
CA TYR A 22 22.63 -4.78 1.87
C TYR A 22 22.45 -4.09 3.24
N VAL A 23 22.62 -2.76 3.28
CA VAL A 23 22.44 -1.94 4.49
C VAL A 23 20.98 -2.01 4.94
N GLY A 24 20.77 -2.48 6.18
CA GLY A 24 19.44 -2.82 6.70
C GLY A 24 18.41 -1.68 6.58
N SER A 25 17.24 -1.99 6.03
CA SER A 25 16.12 -1.08 5.73
C SER A 25 14.99 -1.89 5.04
N ILE A 26 13.90 -1.23 4.65
CA ILE A 26 13.00 -1.72 3.61
C ILE A 26 13.03 -0.76 2.41
N SER A 27 13.34 -1.28 1.22
CA SER A 27 13.15 -0.55 -0.04
C SER A 27 11.70 -0.68 -0.47
N LEU A 28 11.02 0.44 -0.66
CA LEU A 28 9.61 0.49 -1.07
C LEU A 28 9.46 1.29 -2.35
N ASP A 29 8.59 0.83 -3.25
CA ASP A 29 8.14 1.62 -4.39
C ASP A 29 7.80 3.04 -3.93
N THR A 30 8.50 4.01 -4.51
CA THR A 30 8.35 5.43 -4.21
C THR A 30 6.90 5.88 -4.34
N ARG A 31 6.14 5.33 -5.30
CA ARG A 31 4.72 5.65 -5.47
C ARG A 31 3.87 5.15 -4.31
N LEU A 32 4.18 3.97 -3.76
CA LEU A 32 3.48 3.45 -2.60
C LEU A 32 3.81 4.26 -1.34
N MET A 33 5.07 4.70 -1.20
CA MET A 33 5.49 5.60 -0.13
C MET A 33 4.70 6.92 -0.17
N GLU A 34 4.61 7.56 -1.34
CA GLU A 34 3.82 8.79 -1.53
C GLU A 34 2.35 8.59 -1.16
N LEU A 35 1.71 7.53 -1.66
CA LEU A 35 0.30 7.23 -1.40
C LEU A 35 0.02 6.93 0.07
N ALA A 36 0.99 6.32 0.75
CA ALA A 36 0.91 5.99 2.16
C ALA A 36 1.48 7.08 3.07
N ASP A 37 1.88 8.25 2.57
CA ASP A 37 2.52 9.30 3.38
C ASP A 37 3.71 8.75 4.20
N ILE A 38 4.61 8.00 3.55
CA ILE A 38 5.83 7.45 4.17
C ILE A 38 7.03 8.22 3.63
N HIS A 39 7.79 8.85 4.51
CA HIS A 39 9.04 9.50 4.13
C HIS A 39 10.21 8.51 4.07
N GLU A 40 11.19 8.82 3.23
CA GLU A 40 12.50 8.16 3.31
C GLU A 40 13.11 8.38 4.70
N PHE A 41 13.68 7.31 5.26
CA PHE A 41 14.16 7.18 6.63
C PHE A 41 13.09 7.22 7.73
N GLU A 42 11.80 7.20 7.39
CA GLU A 42 10.74 7.08 8.38
C GLU A 42 10.72 5.67 8.99
N GLN A 43 10.53 5.58 10.31
CA GLN A 43 10.33 4.30 10.99
C GLN A 43 9.05 3.63 10.49
N VAL A 44 9.17 2.37 10.12
CA VAL A 44 8.04 1.51 9.75
C VAL A 44 8.03 0.25 10.59
N HIS A 45 6.83 -0.24 10.86
CA HIS A 45 6.61 -1.60 11.33
C HIS A 45 6.27 -2.48 10.14
N VAL A 46 6.93 -3.63 10.05
CA VAL A 46 6.66 -4.65 9.03
C VAL A 46 6.03 -5.84 9.73
N LEU A 47 4.87 -6.25 9.23
CA LEU A 47 4.08 -7.37 9.72
C LEU A 47 4.01 -8.39 8.59
N ASP A 48 4.75 -9.47 8.70
CA ASP A 48 4.68 -10.58 7.77
C ASP A 48 3.46 -11.45 8.08
N ILE A 49 2.62 -11.65 7.07
CA ILE A 49 1.35 -12.37 7.19
C ILE A 49 1.57 -13.88 7.07
N ASP A 50 2.53 -14.29 6.25
CA ASP A 50 2.77 -15.67 5.89
C ASP A 50 3.51 -16.41 7.01
N ASN A 51 4.49 -15.76 7.62
CA ASN A 51 5.27 -16.36 8.72
C ASN A 51 4.99 -15.75 10.11
N GLY A 52 4.25 -14.64 10.18
CA GLY A 52 3.84 -14.00 11.44
C GLY A 52 4.90 -13.11 12.09
N ALA A 53 6.06 -12.90 11.47
CA ALA A 53 7.11 -12.03 11.99
C ALA A 53 6.63 -10.57 12.10
N ARG A 54 7.11 -9.88 13.13
CA ARG A 54 6.78 -8.48 13.40
C ARG A 54 8.05 -7.76 13.83
N PHE A 55 8.43 -6.73 13.10
CA PHE A 55 9.68 -6.02 13.37
C PHE A 55 9.60 -4.57 12.93
N GLU A 56 10.56 -3.78 13.40
CA GLU A 56 10.71 -2.37 13.07
C GLU A 56 11.95 -2.17 12.19
N THR A 57 11.86 -1.25 11.25
CA THR A 57 12.99 -0.77 10.44
C THR A 57 12.68 0.64 9.95
N TYR A 58 13.41 1.14 8.94
CA TYR A 58 13.10 2.39 8.26
C TYR A 58 12.96 2.17 6.75
N ALA A 59 12.11 2.99 6.11
CA ALA A 59 11.89 2.95 4.67
C ALA A 59 12.99 3.68 3.90
N ILE A 60 13.32 3.19 2.71
CA ILE A 60 14.12 3.90 1.70
C ILE A 60 13.43 3.80 0.34
N ALA A 61 13.69 4.77 -0.54
CA ALA A 61 13.11 4.76 -1.88
C ALA A 61 13.58 3.54 -2.68
N GLY A 62 12.64 2.91 -3.38
CA GLY A 62 12.84 1.78 -4.24
C GLY A 62 12.22 1.98 -5.63
N GLU A 63 12.50 1.02 -6.49
CA GLU A 63 12.01 0.94 -7.86
C GLU A 63 10.49 0.63 -7.92
N PRO A 64 9.82 0.88 -9.06
CA PRO A 64 8.40 0.55 -9.22
C PRO A 64 8.07 -0.90 -8.84
N GLY A 65 7.05 -1.07 -8.01
CA GLY A 65 6.61 -2.35 -7.46
C GLY A 65 7.53 -2.98 -6.41
N GLN A 66 8.68 -2.38 -6.08
CA GLN A 66 9.66 -2.97 -5.18
C GLN A 66 9.17 -2.98 -3.72
N VAL A 67 9.34 -4.12 -3.06
CA VAL A 67 9.21 -4.28 -1.61
C VAL A 67 10.32 -5.24 -1.18
N CYS A 68 11.49 -4.69 -0.87
CA CYS A 68 12.70 -5.48 -0.60
C CYS A 68 13.17 -5.26 0.84
N LEU A 69 13.33 -6.35 1.60
CA LEU A 69 13.82 -6.30 2.97
C LEU A 69 15.33 -6.52 2.98
N ASN A 70 16.06 -5.57 3.56
CA ASN A 70 17.51 -5.53 3.50
C ASN A 70 18.15 -5.86 4.86
N GLY A 71 19.39 -6.31 4.84
CA GLY A 71 20.20 -6.57 6.02
C GLY A 71 19.58 -7.63 6.94
N ALA A 72 19.54 -7.35 8.24
CA ALA A 72 19.01 -8.30 9.22
C ALA A 72 17.53 -8.67 8.98
N ALA A 73 16.73 -7.75 8.44
CA ALA A 73 15.32 -7.98 8.15
C ALA A 73 15.10 -9.02 7.04
N ALA A 74 16.07 -9.22 6.14
CA ALA A 74 16.02 -10.25 5.10
C ALA A 74 15.91 -11.68 5.66
N ARG A 75 16.22 -11.90 6.95
CA ARG A 75 16.06 -13.20 7.62
C ARG A 75 14.65 -13.45 8.15
N LEU A 76 13.81 -12.42 8.18
CA LEU A 76 12.48 -12.46 8.77
C LEU A 76 11.36 -12.58 7.73
N VAL A 77 11.74 -12.64 6.45
CA VAL A 77 10.82 -12.70 5.30
C VAL A 77 11.41 -13.58 4.20
N HIS A 78 10.56 -13.99 3.27
CA HIS A 78 10.95 -14.59 2.00
C HIS A 78 10.33 -13.81 0.81
N PRO A 79 11.01 -13.77 -0.36
CA PRO A 79 10.37 -13.28 -1.58
C PRO A 79 9.09 -14.06 -1.86
N GLY A 80 7.99 -13.35 -2.09
CA GLY A 80 6.63 -13.88 -2.22
C GLY A 80 5.76 -13.72 -0.98
N ASP A 81 6.33 -13.50 0.20
CA ASP A 81 5.56 -13.27 1.43
C ASP A 81 4.73 -11.99 1.32
N ARG A 82 3.59 -11.95 2.00
CA ARG A 82 2.72 -10.78 2.10
C ARG A 82 3.05 -10.02 3.38
N VAL A 83 3.33 -8.74 3.23
CA VAL A 83 3.63 -7.85 4.36
C VAL A 83 2.64 -6.70 4.46
N ILE A 84 2.41 -6.24 5.69
CA ILE A 84 1.80 -4.95 5.97
C ILE A 84 2.91 -4.03 6.48
N VAL A 85 3.07 -2.87 5.85
CA VAL A 85 4.00 -1.83 6.28
C VAL A 85 3.19 -0.73 6.95
N ILE A 86 3.49 -0.38 8.20
CA ILE A 86 2.71 0.57 9.01
C ILE A 86 3.60 1.69 9.55
N THR A 87 3.12 2.92 9.51
CA THR A 87 3.69 4.05 10.26
C THR A 87 2.75 4.48 11.38
N TYR A 88 3.32 5.09 12.42
CA TYR A 88 2.55 5.63 13.54
C TYR A 88 2.91 7.10 13.75
N GLY A 89 1.91 7.91 14.07
CA GLY A 89 2.07 9.33 14.41
C GLY A 89 1.59 9.63 15.82
N GLU A 90 2.09 10.73 16.40
CA GLU A 90 1.68 11.23 17.72
C GLU A 90 0.72 12.41 17.57
N TYR A 91 -0.52 12.22 17.98
CA TYR A 91 -1.61 13.19 17.82
C TYR A 91 -2.14 13.66 19.18
N GLU A 92 -2.52 14.92 19.27
CA GLU A 92 -3.34 15.44 20.37
C GLU A 92 -4.81 15.03 20.21
N ASP A 93 -5.56 14.96 21.32
CA ASP A 93 -6.96 14.54 21.29
C ASP A 93 -7.82 15.39 20.33
N ALA A 94 -7.53 16.69 20.19
CA ALA A 94 -8.26 17.59 19.28
C ALA A 94 -8.01 17.29 17.78
N GLU A 95 -6.90 16.63 17.44
CA GLU A 95 -6.61 16.22 16.06
C GLU A 95 -7.35 14.93 15.68
N LEU A 96 -7.93 14.22 16.67
CA LEU A 96 -8.54 12.92 16.45
C LEU A 96 -10.00 12.96 15.99
N ASP A 97 -10.67 14.10 16.13
CA ASP A 97 -12.08 14.25 15.72
C ASP A 97 -12.26 13.97 14.21
N ASP A 98 -11.29 14.39 13.40
CA ASP A 98 -11.28 14.19 11.95
C ASP A 98 -10.23 13.17 11.47
N PHE A 99 -9.54 12.50 12.41
CA PHE A 99 -8.46 11.58 12.09
C PHE A 99 -8.95 10.35 11.35
N LYS A 100 -8.35 10.09 10.19
CA LYS A 100 -8.55 8.86 9.41
C LYS A 100 -7.19 8.32 8.97
N PRO A 101 -6.87 7.06 9.27
CA PRO A 101 -5.62 6.46 8.80
C PRO A 101 -5.62 6.33 7.27
N LEU A 102 -4.47 6.54 6.65
CA LEU A 102 -4.28 6.29 5.22
C LEU A 102 -4.05 4.80 5.00
N VAL A 103 -4.86 4.17 4.15
CA VAL A 103 -4.72 2.75 3.82
C VAL A 103 -4.51 2.60 2.31
N VAL A 104 -3.30 2.20 1.93
CA VAL A 104 -2.98 1.86 0.54
C VAL A 104 -3.17 0.36 0.36
N HIS A 105 -4.12 0.01 -0.48
CA HIS A 105 -4.29 -1.37 -0.95
C HIS A 105 -3.48 -1.57 -2.22
N VAL A 106 -2.93 -2.77 -2.38
CA VAL A 106 -2.19 -3.15 -3.59
C VAL A 106 -2.70 -4.46 -4.16
N ASP A 107 -2.43 -4.67 -5.44
CA ASP A 107 -2.58 -5.96 -6.10
C ASP A 107 -1.36 -6.86 -5.87
N THR A 108 -1.39 -8.09 -6.40
CA THR A 108 -0.30 -9.06 -6.24
C THR A 108 1.02 -8.64 -6.91
N ALA A 109 1.00 -7.62 -7.77
CA ALA A 109 2.16 -6.99 -8.39
C ALA A 109 2.55 -5.65 -7.73
N ASN A 110 2.06 -5.38 -6.51
CA ASN A 110 2.31 -4.17 -5.72
C ASN A 110 1.82 -2.87 -6.37
N ARG A 111 0.87 -2.93 -7.31
CA ARG A 111 0.26 -1.71 -7.88
C ARG A 111 -0.89 -1.28 -6.98
N ALA A 112 -0.96 0.01 -6.67
CA ALA A 112 -2.02 0.56 -5.83
C ALA A 112 -3.41 0.33 -6.46
N VAL A 113 -4.35 -0.12 -5.65
CA VAL A 113 -5.73 -0.42 -6.04
C VAL A 113 -6.66 0.63 -5.45
N GLY A 114 -7.56 1.16 -6.28
CA GLY A 114 -8.56 2.14 -5.85
C GLY A 114 -9.58 1.56 -4.86
N GLU A 115 -10.03 2.39 -3.91
CA GLU A 115 -10.91 1.99 -2.81
C GLU A 115 -12.23 1.35 -3.28
N ARG A 116 -12.79 1.82 -4.41
CA ARG A 116 -13.98 1.22 -5.03
C ARG A 116 -13.73 -0.23 -5.39
N LEU A 117 -12.62 -0.51 -6.08
CA LEU A 117 -12.29 -1.85 -6.55
C LEU A 117 -11.97 -2.78 -5.38
N VAL A 118 -11.31 -2.28 -4.34
CA VAL A 118 -11.12 -3.04 -3.09
C VAL A 118 -12.46 -3.47 -2.51
N ARG A 119 -13.46 -2.57 -2.41
CA ARG A 119 -14.79 -2.91 -1.87
C ARG A 119 -15.53 -3.95 -2.73
N GLU A 120 -15.35 -3.90 -4.04
CA GLU A 120 -15.95 -4.86 -4.98
C GLU A 120 -15.31 -6.25 -4.86
N LEU A 121 -13.97 -6.32 -4.75
CA LEU A 121 -13.22 -7.58 -4.70
C LEU A 121 -13.07 -8.17 -3.29
N THR A 122 -13.15 -7.34 -2.25
CA THR A 122 -13.08 -7.73 -0.83
C THR A 122 -14.35 -7.28 -0.08
N PRO A 123 -15.53 -7.84 -0.41
CA PRO A 123 -16.80 -7.35 0.11
C PRO A 123 -17.02 -7.65 1.60
N ASP A 124 -16.35 -8.66 2.16
CA ASP A 124 -16.36 -8.92 3.60
C ASP A 124 -15.29 -8.06 4.29
N PRO A 125 -15.67 -7.05 5.10
CA PRO A 125 -14.70 -6.20 5.78
C PRO A 125 -13.83 -6.94 6.81
N ARG A 126 -14.16 -8.19 7.15
CA ARG A 126 -13.39 -9.05 8.07
C ARG A 126 -12.46 -10.01 7.35
N ARG A 127 -12.56 -10.16 6.03
CA ARG A 127 -11.77 -11.09 5.23
C ARG A 127 -11.26 -10.40 3.97
N TYR A 128 -9.94 -10.26 3.90
CA TYR A 128 -9.31 -9.71 2.71
C TYR A 128 -9.08 -10.81 1.68
N SER A 129 -9.53 -10.58 0.46
CA SER A 129 -9.18 -11.41 -0.70
C SER A 129 -8.01 -10.76 -1.42
N GLU A 130 -7.03 -11.57 -1.84
CA GLU A 130 -5.96 -11.04 -2.69
C GLU A 130 -6.54 -10.51 -4.00
N ILE A 131 -6.00 -9.36 -4.43
CA ILE A 131 -6.40 -8.72 -5.68
C ILE A 131 -5.36 -9.11 -6.71
N GLU A 132 -5.70 -10.06 -7.57
CA GLU A 132 -4.76 -10.54 -8.59
C GLU A 132 -4.44 -9.44 -9.61
N ALA A 133 -3.16 -9.37 -9.99
CA ALA A 133 -2.65 -8.35 -10.90
C ALA A 133 -3.33 -8.41 -12.28
N GLU A 134 -3.70 -9.60 -12.79
CA GLU A 134 -4.44 -9.69 -14.05
C GLU A 134 -5.84 -9.09 -13.92
N VAL A 135 -6.57 -9.43 -12.87
CA VAL A 135 -7.94 -8.92 -12.60
C VAL A 135 -7.93 -7.39 -12.46
N HIS A 136 -6.96 -6.86 -11.72
CA HIS A 136 -6.81 -5.41 -11.58
C HIS A 136 -6.55 -4.72 -12.92
N ALA A 137 -5.68 -5.29 -13.77
CA ALA A 137 -5.36 -4.73 -15.08
C ALA A 137 -6.54 -4.77 -16.06
N GLU A 138 -7.31 -5.86 -16.06
CA GLU A 138 -8.52 -6.00 -16.88
C GLU A 138 -9.55 -4.92 -16.52
N LEU A 139 -9.84 -4.75 -15.23
CA LEU A 139 -10.83 -3.77 -14.76
C LEU A 139 -10.38 -2.33 -14.98
N ALA A 140 -9.09 -2.04 -14.81
CA ALA A 140 -8.53 -0.72 -15.15
C ALA A 140 -8.67 -0.39 -16.65
N THR A 141 -8.55 -1.40 -17.51
CA THR A 141 -8.73 -1.25 -18.96
C THR A 141 -10.19 -0.98 -19.30
N MET A 142 -11.12 -1.74 -18.73
CA MET A 142 -12.55 -1.55 -18.94
C MET A 142 -13.04 -0.16 -18.48
N ASP A 143 -12.58 0.31 -17.32
CA ASP A 143 -12.89 1.66 -16.82
C ASP A 143 -12.37 2.75 -17.78
N ALA A 144 -11.20 2.55 -18.38
CA ALA A 144 -10.63 3.47 -19.35
C ALA A 144 -11.45 3.48 -20.66
N GLU A 145 -11.86 2.32 -21.16
CA GLU A 145 -12.71 2.19 -22.35
C GLU A 145 -14.10 2.81 -22.14
N LEU A 146 -14.72 2.60 -20.97
CA LEU A 146 -15.99 3.22 -20.59
C LEU A 146 -15.90 4.75 -20.54
N ARG A 147 -14.78 5.31 -20.09
CA ARG A 147 -14.54 6.76 -20.12
C ARG A 147 -14.38 7.29 -21.55
N ILE A 148 -13.73 6.53 -22.44
CA ILE A 148 -13.61 6.90 -23.86
C ILE A 148 -14.97 6.87 -24.57
N LEU A 149 -15.84 5.93 -24.19
CA LEU A 149 -17.20 5.80 -24.74
C LEU A 149 -18.23 6.73 -24.08
N GLY A 150 -17.86 7.44 -23.01
CA GLY A 150 -18.76 8.12 -22.09
C GLY A 150 -18.67 9.64 -22.03
N ASP A 151 -17.95 10.30 -22.95
CA ASP A 151 -18.02 11.76 -23.11
C ASP A 151 -19.06 12.06 -24.22
N PRO A 152 -20.34 12.35 -23.90
CA PRO A 152 -21.17 13.04 -24.88
C PRO A 152 -20.48 14.39 -25.10
N ALA A 153 -20.21 14.72 -26.38
CA ALA A 153 -19.81 16.07 -26.75
C ALA A 153 -20.69 17.08 -26.01
N PRO A 154 -20.15 18.20 -25.50
CA PRO A 154 -21.00 19.21 -24.88
C PRO A 154 -22.06 19.59 -25.92
N GLU A 155 -23.30 19.18 -25.66
CA GLU A 155 -24.42 19.62 -26.46
C GLU A 155 -24.42 21.14 -26.33
N ASN A 156 -24.18 21.81 -27.46
CA ASN A 156 -24.34 23.24 -27.57
C ASN A 156 -25.77 23.60 -27.11
N GLU A 157 -25.92 24.07 -25.88
CA GLU A 157 -27.10 24.84 -25.49
C GLU A 157 -27.03 26.19 -26.22
N VAL A 158 -27.53 26.17 -27.45
CA VAL A 158 -28.05 27.33 -28.16
C VAL A 158 -29.47 27.54 -27.66
N LEU A 159 -29.64 28.47 -26.72
CA LEU A 159 -30.60 29.60 -26.67
C LEU A 159 -30.79 30.11 -25.23
#